data_AF-A0A961J1Z0-F1
#
_entry.id   AF-A0A961J1Z0-F1
#
_cell.length_a   1.000
_cell.length_b   1.000
_cell.length_c   1.000
_cell.angle_alpha   90.00
_cell.angle_beta   90.00
_cell.angle_gamma   90.00
#
_symmetry.space_group_name_H-M   'P 1'
#
loop_
_entity.id
_entity.type
_entity.pdbx_description
1 polymer ?
#
loop_
_entity_poly.entity_id
_entity_poly.type
_entity_poly.pdbx_seq_one_letter_code
_entity_poly.pdbx_strand_id
1 'polypeptide(L)'
;MSDPNFDLGDSAFNVDELTEYCTEVIREFAAAHASETFYGFALDEGLLCLNSVEAFEATLADFERRWPGYSADPRKVSELKWSTGDWVYQGFADMAEWPGYDDAAQAFHAEYVLEHVLTEWLDSETETELAELPSANVTAYAQAMNALLARLKAADAFKPLRRTDDFRAFRCEHTF
;
A
#
# COMPACT_ATOMS: atom_id res chain seq x y z
N MET A 1 -3.28 -2.74 -25.66
CA MET A 1 -3.28 -3.56 -24.43
C MET A 1 -4.71 -3.53 -23.92
N SER A 2 -5.36 -4.69 -23.79
CA SER A 2 -6.72 -4.80 -23.30
C SER A 2 -6.74 -4.55 -21.79
N ASP A 3 -7.58 -3.62 -21.35
CA ASP A 3 -7.85 -3.33 -19.94
C ASP A 3 -8.35 -4.62 -19.26
N PRO A 4 -7.72 -5.10 -18.18
CA PRO A 4 -8.26 -6.22 -17.41
C PRO A 4 -9.62 -5.81 -16.85
N ASN A 5 -10.68 -6.39 -17.41
CA ASN A 5 -12.04 -6.17 -16.94
C ASN A 5 -12.20 -6.89 -15.59
N PHE A 6 -12.01 -6.18 -14.48
CA PHE A 6 -12.28 -6.67 -13.14
C PHE A 6 -13.80 -6.63 -12.89
N ASP A 7 -14.39 -7.77 -12.54
CA ASP A 7 -15.81 -7.86 -12.20
C ASP A 7 -16.02 -7.39 -10.76
N LEU A 8 -16.30 -6.10 -10.57
CA LEU A 8 -16.49 -5.47 -9.27
C LEU A 8 -17.88 -5.75 -8.65
N GLY A 9 -18.74 -6.54 -9.31
CA GLY A 9 -20.09 -6.85 -8.80
C GLY A 9 -20.95 -5.61 -8.53
N ASP A 10 -21.68 -5.61 -7.42
CA ASP A 10 -22.51 -4.47 -6.95
C ASP A 10 -21.70 -3.39 -6.20
N SER A 11 -20.37 -3.43 -6.23
CA SER A 11 -19.55 -2.48 -5.48
C SER A 11 -19.65 -1.06 -6.06
N ALA A 12 -19.67 -0.08 -5.17
CA ALA A 12 -19.67 1.34 -5.51
C ALA A 12 -18.28 1.88 -5.87
N PHE A 13 -17.24 1.02 -5.90
CA PHE A 13 -15.90 1.45 -6.29
C PHE A 13 -15.86 2.02 -7.70
N ASN A 14 -15.52 3.30 -7.82
CA ASN A 14 -15.22 3.94 -9.09
C ASN A 14 -13.70 4.06 -9.26
N VAL A 15 -13.09 3.00 -9.79
CA VAL A 15 -11.63 2.91 -9.93
C VAL A 15 -11.07 4.00 -10.84
N ASP A 16 -11.83 4.48 -11.83
CA ASP A 16 -11.40 5.59 -12.69
C ASP A 16 -11.31 6.90 -11.90
N GLU A 17 -12.36 7.28 -11.16
CA GLU A 17 -12.34 8.48 -10.31
C GLU A 17 -11.27 8.41 -9.22
N LEU A 18 -11.08 7.24 -8.59
CA LEU A 18 -10.00 7.03 -7.63
C LEU A 18 -8.62 7.12 -8.28
N THR A 19 -8.45 6.66 -9.51
CA THR A 19 -7.17 6.79 -10.24
C THR A 19 -6.84 8.25 -10.48
N GLU A 20 -7.81 9.04 -10.94
CA GLU A 20 -7.65 10.48 -11.16
C GLU A 20 -7.28 11.20 -9.85
N TYR A 21 -8.05 10.97 -8.78
CA TYR A 21 -7.79 11.53 -7.46
C TYR A 21 -6.38 11.18 -6.95
N CYS A 22 -6.04 9.90 -6.90
CA CYS A 22 -4.75 9.43 -6.41
C CYS A 22 -3.59 9.98 -7.23
N THR A 23 -3.74 10.09 -8.56
CA THR A 23 -2.71 10.66 -9.44
C THR A 23 -2.45 12.13 -9.11
N GLU A 24 -3.51 12.92 -8.91
CA GLU A 24 -3.40 14.33 -8.58
C GLU A 24 -2.75 14.53 -7.20
N VAL A 25 -3.19 13.79 -6.18
CA VAL A 25 -2.61 13.85 -4.83
C VAL A 25 -1.14 13.42 -4.83
N ILE A 26 -0.78 12.34 -5.53
CA ILE A 26 0.63 11.92 -5.65
C ILE A 26 1.47 13.02 -6.32
N ARG A 27 0.94 13.70 -7.34
CA ARG A 27 1.64 14.80 -8.01
C ARG A 27 1.86 15.98 -7.08
N GLU A 28 0.83 16.37 -6.31
CA GLU A 28 0.93 17.47 -5.34
C GLU A 28 1.92 17.14 -4.22
N PHE A 29 1.84 15.92 -3.68
CA PHE A 29 2.79 15.41 -2.71
C PHE A 29 4.22 15.43 -3.26
N ALA A 30 4.45 14.93 -4.48
CA ALA A 30 5.77 14.96 -5.11
C ALA A 30 6.34 16.39 -5.25
N ALA A 31 5.50 17.37 -5.55
CA ALA A 31 5.93 18.76 -5.63
C ALA A 31 6.32 19.34 -4.26
N ALA A 32 5.57 19.00 -3.20
CA ALA A 32 5.88 19.42 -1.83
C ALA A 32 7.15 18.76 -1.28
N HIS A 33 7.48 17.56 -1.75
CA HIS A 33 8.59 16.72 -1.27
C HIS A 33 9.69 16.51 -2.32
N ALA A 34 9.92 17.49 -3.20
CA ALA A 34 10.81 17.36 -4.36
C ALA A 34 12.29 17.10 -4.02
N SER A 35 12.71 17.33 -2.78
CA SER A 35 14.08 17.04 -2.32
C SER A 35 14.32 15.59 -1.89
N GLU A 36 13.25 14.85 -1.60
CA GLU A 36 13.31 13.50 -1.03
C GLU A 36 13.36 12.41 -2.11
N THR A 37 13.83 11.23 -1.73
CA THR A 37 13.95 10.08 -2.63
C THR A 37 13.08 8.92 -2.13
N PHE A 38 12.02 8.59 -2.86
CA PHE A 38 11.03 7.60 -2.44
C PHE A 38 11.41 6.18 -2.86
N TYR A 39 11.25 5.22 -1.96
CA TYR A 39 11.52 3.79 -2.24
C TYR A 39 10.25 2.91 -2.20
N GLY A 40 9.17 3.39 -1.59
CA GLY A 40 7.97 2.60 -1.38
C GLY A 40 6.72 3.44 -1.47
N PHE A 41 5.71 2.90 -2.15
CA PHE A 41 4.31 3.31 -2.12
C PHE A 41 3.44 2.12 -1.73
N ALA A 42 2.44 2.34 -0.88
CA ALA A 42 1.47 1.32 -0.52
C ALA A 42 0.03 1.88 -0.56
N LEU A 43 -0.90 1.06 -1.04
CA LEU A 43 -2.32 1.20 -0.73
C LEU A 43 -2.59 0.41 0.55
N ASP A 44 -3.05 1.07 1.60
CA ASP A 44 -3.18 0.51 2.93
C ASP A 44 -4.55 0.90 3.53
N GLU A 45 -5.53 -0.01 3.51
CA GLU A 45 -6.88 0.24 4.04
C GLU A 45 -7.58 1.53 3.54
N GLY A 46 -7.39 1.86 2.26
CA GLY A 46 -7.91 3.11 1.69
C GLY A 46 -6.94 4.29 1.76
N LEU A 47 -5.85 4.14 2.51
CA LEU A 47 -4.81 5.15 2.65
C LEU A 47 -3.78 5.04 1.53
N LEU A 48 -3.27 6.19 1.11
CA LEU A 48 -2.08 6.30 0.30
C LEU A 48 -0.89 6.48 1.24
N CYS A 49 0.07 5.58 1.13
CA CYS A 49 1.26 5.58 1.97
C CYS A 49 2.52 5.73 1.11
N LEU A 50 3.48 6.53 1.56
CA LEU A 50 4.80 6.68 0.94
C LEU A 50 5.89 6.62 2.00
N ASN A 51 7.10 6.25 1.60
CA ASN A 51 8.27 6.53 2.43
C ASN A 51 9.50 6.87 1.59
N SER A 52 10.28 7.81 2.11
CA SER A 52 11.55 8.24 1.53
C SER A 52 12.72 7.57 2.23
N VAL A 53 13.86 7.50 1.54
CA VAL A 53 15.12 7.03 2.13
C VAL A 53 15.48 7.89 3.33
N GLU A 54 15.29 9.20 3.20
CA GLU A 54 15.56 10.18 4.25
C GLU A 54 14.68 9.95 5.49
N ALA A 55 13.37 9.72 5.29
CA ALA A 55 12.44 9.40 6.37
C ALA A 55 12.80 8.06 7.05
N PHE A 56 13.11 7.03 6.27
CA PHE A 56 13.52 5.73 6.81
C PHE A 56 14.81 5.81 7.62
N GLU A 57 15.83 6.53 7.16
CA GLU A 57 17.08 6.74 7.91
C GLU A 57 16.83 7.43 9.26
N ALA A 58 15.93 8.42 9.28
CA ALA A 58 15.52 9.09 10.51
C ALA A 58 14.79 8.14 11.47
N THR A 59 13.86 7.32 10.96
CA THR A 59 13.15 6.31 11.75
C THR A 59 14.12 5.26 12.30
N LEU A 60 15.04 4.75 11.48
CA LEU A 60 16.05 3.78 11.90
C LEU A 60 16.96 4.34 13.00
N ALA A 61 17.36 5.62 12.90
CA ALA A 61 18.13 6.28 13.93
C ALA A 61 17.36 6.43 15.26
N ASP A 62 16.05 6.70 15.21
CA ASP A 62 15.21 6.73 16.41
C ASP A 62 15.10 5.34 17.06
N PHE A 63 14.92 4.30 16.24
CA PHE A 63 14.86 2.92 16.72
C PHE A 63 16.18 2.49 17.37
N GLU A 64 17.33 2.78 16.75
CA GLU A 64 18.65 2.50 17.33
C GLU A 64 18.86 3.24 18.67
N ARG A 65 18.39 4.49 18.76
CA ARG A 65 18.46 5.29 19.99
C ARG A 65 17.59 4.70 21.11
N ARG A 66 16.41 4.18 20.79
CA ARG A 66 15.46 3.59 21.76
C ARG A 66 15.85 2.18 22.16
N TRP A 67 16.42 1.41 21.24
CA TRP A 67 16.84 0.03 21.42
C TRP A 67 18.28 -0.15 20.90
N PRO A 68 19.30 0.18 21.70
CA PRO A 68 20.69 0.06 21.27
C PRO A 68 21.02 -1.35 20.74
N GLY A 69 21.59 -1.39 19.54
CA GLY A 69 21.85 -2.63 18.79
C GLY A 69 20.71 -3.08 17.89
N TYR A 70 19.64 -2.29 17.70
CA TYR A 70 18.53 -2.63 16.80
C TYR A 70 19.03 -2.87 15.37
N SER A 71 19.85 -1.95 14.86
CA SER A 71 20.40 -1.98 13.51
C SER A 71 21.48 -3.06 13.29
N ALA A 72 21.86 -3.80 14.34
CA ALA A 72 22.83 -4.89 14.23
C ALA A 72 22.24 -6.14 13.56
N ASP A 73 20.91 -6.31 13.56
CA ASP A 73 20.23 -7.38 12.81
C ASP A 73 19.67 -6.80 11.50
N PRO A 74 20.25 -7.15 10.33
CA PRO A 74 19.78 -6.63 9.05
C PRO A 74 18.34 -7.05 8.70
N ARG A 75 17.82 -8.12 9.30
CA ARG A 75 16.42 -8.52 9.10
C ARG A 75 15.47 -7.51 9.73
N LYS A 76 15.77 -7.04 10.95
CA LYS A 76 14.97 -5.99 11.62
C LYS A 76 14.99 -4.68 10.84
N VAL A 77 16.15 -4.32 10.28
CA VAL A 77 16.28 -3.13 9.43
C VAL A 77 15.42 -3.28 8.16
N SER A 78 15.42 -4.49 7.56
CA SER A 78 14.60 -4.79 6.39
C SER A 78 13.10 -4.80 6.72
N GLU A 79 12.70 -5.40 7.84
CA GLU A 79 11.31 -5.41 8.34
C GLU A 79 10.83 -3.98 8.59
N LEU A 80 11.61 -3.17 9.30
CA LEU A 80 11.29 -1.76 9.54
C LEU A 80 11.14 -0.97 8.23
N LYS A 81 11.99 -1.24 7.23
CA LYS A 81 11.91 -0.56 5.92
C LYS A 81 10.56 -0.80 5.23
N TRP A 82 9.98 -1.99 5.37
CA TRP A 82 8.75 -2.38 4.68
C TRP A 82 7.52 -2.41 5.59
N SER A 83 7.65 -2.03 6.86
CA SER A 83 6.55 -1.80 7.79
C SER A 83 5.80 -0.51 7.41
N THR A 84 4.70 -0.63 6.66
CA THR A 84 3.90 0.56 6.24
C THR A 84 3.35 1.35 7.43
N GLY A 85 3.13 0.68 8.57
CA GLY A 85 2.74 1.32 9.83
C GLY A 85 3.83 2.16 10.50
N ASP A 86 5.10 2.00 10.10
CA ASP A 86 6.22 2.83 10.56
C ASP A 86 6.67 3.86 9.51
N TRP A 87 5.97 3.96 8.38
CA TRP A 87 6.27 4.94 7.35
C TRP A 87 5.85 6.34 7.77
N VAL A 88 6.69 7.34 7.50
CA VAL A 88 6.43 8.73 7.92
C VAL A 88 5.25 9.33 7.18
N TYR A 89 5.02 8.93 5.92
CA TYR A 89 3.88 9.37 5.12
C TYR A 89 2.83 8.28 5.01
N GLN A 90 2.56 7.57 6.12
CA GLN A 90 1.39 6.70 6.23
C GLN A 90 0.12 7.57 6.18
N GLY A 91 -0.78 7.30 5.23
CA GLY A 91 -2.01 8.06 5.08
C GLY A 91 -1.80 9.54 4.78
N PHE A 92 -0.86 9.87 3.89
CA PHE A 92 -0.74 11.25 3.39
C PHE A 92 -1.99 11.70 2.60
N ALA A 93 -2.79 10.73 2.17
CA ALA A 93 -4.16 10.92 1.71
C ALA A 93 -5.02 9.70 2.06
N ASP A 94 -6.33 9.92 2.16
CA ASP A 94 -7.34 8.92 2.50
C ASP A 94 -8.42 8.90 1.40
N MET A 95 -8.56 7.76 0.72
CA MET A 95 -9.57 7.59 -0.32
C MET A 95 -10.98 7.51 0.23
N ALA A 96 -11.18 7.15 1.50
CA ALA A 96 -12.51 7.10 2.12
C ALA A 96 -13.20 8.49 2.14
N GLU A 97 -12.41 9.57 2.04
CA GLU A 97 -12.94 10.93 1.91
C GLU A 97 -13.41 11.28 0.48
N TRP A 98 -13.17 10.41 -0.51
CA TRP A 98 -13.40 10.69 -1.93
C TRP A 98 -14.63 9.95 -2.50
N PRO A 99 -15.46 10.60 -3.35
CA PRO A 99 -16.50 9.91 -4.09
C PRO A 99 -15.94 8.74 -4.92
N GLY A 100 -16.58 7.58 -4.83
CA GLY A 100 -16.13 6.38 -5.55
C GLY A 100 -15.28 5.42 -4.71
N TYR A 101 -15.04 5.71 -3.43
CA TYR A 101 -14.61 4.72 -2.45
C TYR A 101 -15.83 4.01 -1.83
N ASP A 102 -15.73 2.71 -1.57
CA ASP A 102 -16.79 1.87 -1.01
C ASP A 102 -16.37 1.30 0.35
N ASP A 103 -16.69 2.05 1.41
CA ASP A 103 -16.38 1.68 2.80
C ASP A 103 -17.00 0.33 3.21
N ALA A 104 -18.18 0.00 2.66
CA ALA A 104 -18.85 -1.25 2.99
C ALA A 104 -18.09 -2.44 2.40
N ALA A 105 -17.58 -2.31 1.18
CA ALA A 105 -16.73 -3.32 0.56
C ALA A 105 -15.37 -3.46 1.28
N GLN A 106 -14.78 -2.36 1.77
CA GLN A 106 -13.57 -2.41 2.58
C GLN A 106 -13.82 -3.12 3.93
N ALA A 107 -14.88 -2.75 4.65
CA ALA A 107 -15.25 -3.38 5.92
C ALA A 107 -15.51 -4.89 5.75
N PHE A 108 -16.25 -5.28 4.71
CA PHE A 108 -16.46 -6.70 4.36
C PHE A 108 -15.14 -7.42 4.08
N HIS A 109 -14.20 -6.77 3.39
CA HIS A 109 -12.90 -7.36 3.12
C HIS A 109 -12.08 -7.58 4.40
N ALA A 110 -12.07 -6.63 5.33
CA ALA A 110 -11.38 -6.80 6.61
C ALA A 110 -11.92 -8.00 7.39
N GLU A 111 -13.26 -8.16 7.44
CA GLU A 111 -13.90 -9.34 8.05
C GLU A 111 -13.54 -10.64 7.31
N TYR A 112 -13.56 -10.61 5.96
CA TYR A 112 -13.22 -11.76 5.14
C TYR A 112 -11.77 -12.21 5.32
N VAL A 113 -10.82 -11.28 5.38
CA VAL A 113 -9.39 -11.55 5.60
C VAL A 113 -9.18 -12.22 6.94
N LEU A 114 -9.80 -11.69 8.00
CA LEU A 114 -9.69 -12.24 9.35
C LEU A 114 -10.25 -13.67 9.44
N GLU A 115 -11.38 -13.95 8.80
CA GLU A 115 -12.02 -15.27 8.88
C GLU A 115 -11.37 -16.31 7.97
N HIS A 116 -11.06 -15.95 6.72
CA HIS A 116 -10.72 -16.91 5.66
C HIS A 116 -9.23 -16.90 5.28
N VAL A 117 -8.65 -15.71 5.13
CA VAL A 117 -7.28 -15.57 4.60
C VAL A 117 -6.24 -15.86 5.69
N LEU A 118 -6.47 -15.37 6.91
CA LEU A 118 -5.58 -15.64 8.04
C LEU A 118 -5.46 -17.14 8.32
N THR A 119 -6.56 -17.87 8.19
CA THR A 119 -6.57 -19.33 8.38
C THR A 119 -5.71 -20.01 7.32
N GLU A 120 -5.87 -19.65 6.05
CA GLU A 120 -5.04 -20.18 4.95
C GLU A 120 -3.55 -19.84 5.13
N TRP A 121 -3.25 -18.63 5.60
CA TRP A 121 -1.88 -18.20 5.87
C TRP A 121 -1.24 -18.99 7.03
N LEU A 122 -1.97 -19.17 8.14
CA LEU A 122 -1.49 -19.96 9.28
C LEU A 122 -1.27 -21.42 8.91
N ASP A 123 -2.08 -21.95 7.98
CA ASP A 123 -1.96 -23.31 7.46
C ASP A 123 -0.93 -23.43 6.30
N SER A 124 -0.37 -22.30 5.83
CA SER A 124 0.64 -22.30 4.78
C SER A 124 1.96 -22.86 5.30
N GLU A 125 2.44 -23.94 4.68
CA GLU A 125 3.78 -24.49 4.93
C GLU A 125 4.92 -23.61 4.35
N THR A 126 4.56 -22.52 3.67
CA THR A 126 5.49 -21.57 3.04
C THR A 126 5.31 -20.18 3.61
N GLU A 127 6.40 -19.41 3.72
CA GLU A 127 6.36 -17.97 4.05
C GLU A 127 5.80 -17.17 2.86
N THR A 128 4.53 -17.41 2.52
CA THR A 128 3.79 -16.64 1.52
C THR A 128 3.26 -15.38 2.17
N GLU A 129 3.41 -14.23 1.52
CA GLU A 129 2.81 -12.98 1.99
C GLU A 129 1.29 -13.04 1.83
N LEU A 130 0.54 -12.51 2.81
CA LEU A 130 -0.93 -12.53 2.79
C LEU A 130 -1.52 -11.98 1.49
N ALA A 131 -0.95 -10.89 0.97
CA ALA A 131 -1.39 -10.25 -0.27
C ALA A 131 -1.26 -11.14 -1.52
N GLU A 132 -0.42 -12.17 -1.46
CA GLU A 132 -0.20 -13.13 -2.54
C GLU A 132 -1.16 -14.33 -2.47
N LEU A 133 -1.88 -14.51 -1.36
CA LEU A 133 -2.85 -15.60 -1.24
C LEU A 133 -4.02 -15.40 -2.21
N PRO A 134 -4.48 -16.46 -2.90
CA PRO A 134 -5.63 -16.36 -3.78
C PRO A 134 -6.88 -15.82 -3.06
N SER A 135 -7.09 -16.22 -1.81
CA SER A 135 -8.21 -15.77 -0.98
C SER A 135 -8.14 -14.28 -0.63
N ALA A 136 -6.95 -13.68 -0.52
CA ALA A 136 -6.81 -12.24 -0.31
C ALA A 136 -7.31 -11.40 -1.49
N ASN A 137 -7.52 -12.01 -2.67
CA ASN A 137 -7.82 -11.30 -3.91
C ASN A 137 -9.26 -11.53 -4.43
N VAL A 138 -10.14 -12.17 -3.66
CA VAL A 138 -11.50 -12.50 -4.10
C VAL A 138 -12.55 -11.44 -3.80
N THR A 139 -12.27 -10.50 -2.89
CA THR A 139 -13.25 -9.47 -2.50
C THR A 139 -13.29 -8.32 -3.52
N ALA A 140 -14.42 -7.63 -3.60
CA ALA A 140 -14.55 -6.45 -4.47
C ALA A 140 -13.53 -5.35 -4.12
N TYR A 141 -13.26 -5.15 -2.82
CA TYR A 141 -12.21 -4.24 -2.37
C TYR A 141 -10.82 -4.64 -2.88
N ALA A 142 -10.42 -5.90 -2.70
CA ALA A 142 -9.11 -6.36 -3.13
C ALA A 142 -8.93 -6.20 -4.65
N GLN A 143 -9.96 -6.54 -5.41
CA GLN A 143 -9.98 -6.37 -6.86
C GLN A 143 -9.91 -4.90 -7.27
N ALA A 144 -10.69 -4.02 -6.61
CA ALA A 144 -10.66 -2.58 -6.86
C ALA A 144 -9.28 -1.98 -6.55
N MET A 145 -8.66 -2.32 -5.42
CA MET A 145 -7.33 -1.83 -5.05
C MET A 145 -6.23 -2.35 -5.98
N ASN A 146 -6.32 -3.62 -6.41
CA ASN A 146 -5.41 -4.16 -7.42
C ASN A 146 -5.57 -3.46 -8.77
N ALA A 147 -6.81 -3.20 -9.19
CA ALA A 147 -7.11 -2.46 -10.41
C ALA A 147 -6.59 -1.02 -10.34
N LEU A 148 -6.82 -0.33 -9.22
CA LEU A 148 -6.32 1.01 -8.96
C LEU A 148 -4.80 1.05 -9.03
N LEU A 149 -4.10 0.15 -8.33
CA LEU A 149 -2.64 0.08 -8.36
C LEU A 149 -2.11 -0.16 -9.78
N ALA A 150 -2.77 -1.02 -10.55
CA ALA A 150 -2.41 -1.27 -11.95
C ALA A 150 -2.61 -0.02 -12.81
N ARG A 151 -3.71 0.70 -12.63
CA ARG A 151 -4.01 1.95 -13.35
C ARG A 151 -3.05 3.08 -12.98
N LEU A 152 -2.71 3.25 -11.71
CA LEU A 152 -1.69 4.22 -11.28
C LEU A 152 -0.32 3.94 -11.93
N LYS A 153 0.07 2.66 -12.02
CA LYS A 153 1.30 2.25 -12.73
C LYS A 153 1.20 2.57 -14.23
N ALA A 154 0.07 2.26 -14.88
CA ALA A 154 -0.13 2.51 -16.30
C ALA A 154 -0.23 3.99 -16.65
N ALA A 155 -0.73 4.83 -15.74
CA ALA A 155 -0.87 6.27 -15.89
C ALA A 155 0.42 7.05 -15.58
N ASP A 156 1.53 6.37 -15.30
CA ASP A 156 2.79 6.98 -14.86
C ASP A 156 2.61 7.89 -13.62
N ALA A 157 1.66 7.56 -12.73
CA ALA A 157 1.31 8.41 -11.58
C ALA A 157 2.51 8.69 -10.65
N PHE A 158 3.47 7.76 -10.60
CA PHE A 158 4.68 7.87 -9.77
C PHE A 158 5.84 8.62 -10.46
N LYS A 159 5.70 9.01 -11.73
CA LYS A 159 6.75 9.70 -12.49
C LYS A 159 7.19 11.04 -11.88
N PRO A 160 6.32 11.84 -11.24
CA PRO A 160 6.75 13.07 -10.56
C PRO A 160 7.64 12.84 -9.35
N LEU A 161 7.58 11.66 -8.73
CA LEU A 161 8.42 11.31 -7.58
C LEU A 161 9.86 11.07 -8.03
N ARG A 162 10.82 11.63 -7.28
CA ARG A 162 12.20 11.15 -7.32
C ARG A 162 12.25 9.80 -6.60
N ARG A 163 12.63 8.75 -7.32
CA ARG A 163 12.52 7.36 -6.86
C ARG A 163 13.87 6.65 -6.82
N THR A 164 14.00 5.66 -5.96
CA THR A 164 15.08 4.68 -6.03
C THR A 164 14.87 3.73 -7.21
N ASP A 165 15.95 3.07 -7.66
CA ASP A 165 15.88 2.09 -8.76
C ASP A 165 15.02 0.86 -8.38
N ASP A 166 14.95 0.55 -7.09
CA ASP A 166 14.18 -0.55 -6.52
C ASP A 166 12.80 -0.12 -6.00
N PHE A 167 12.29 1.04 -6.42
CA PHE A 167 11.00 1.56 -5.96
C PHE A 167 9.87 0.54 -6.15
N ARG A 168 9.13 0.27 -5.07
CA ARG A 168 7.99 -0.66 -5.06
C ARG A 168 6.68 0.07 -4.83
N ALA A 169 5.65 -0.36 -5.56
CA ALA A 169 4.27 0.05 -5.35
C ALA A 169 3.40 -1.20 -5.20
N PHE A 170 2.77 -1.36 -4.05
CA PHE A 170 2.04 -2.58 -3.66
C PHE A 170 0.76 -2.25 -2.89
N ARG A 171 -0.07 -3.27 -2.66
CA ARG A 171 -1.22 -3.23 -1.76
C ARG A 171 -0.82 -3.92 -0.47
N CYS A 172 -1.03 -3.28 0.67
CA CYS A 172 -0.78 -3.87 1.97
C CYS A 172 -2.00 -4.70 2.40
N GLU A 173 -1.73 -5.79 3.12
CA GLU A 173 -2.73 -6.62 3.79
C GLU A 173 -2.26 -6.81 5.23
N HIS A 174 -3.05 -6.36 6.20
CA HIS A 174 -2.73 -6.46 7.61
C HIS A 174 -3.41 -7.67 8.26
N THR A 175 -2.72 -8.22 9.27
CA THR A 175 -3.34 -9.06 10.29
C THR A 175 -3.32 -8.29 11.60
N PHE A 176 -4.49 -7.93 12.11
CA PHE A 176 -4.65 -7.33 13.43
C PHE A 176 -4.54 -8.35 14.57
#